data_AF-A0A6A4V6L5-F1
#
_entry.id   AF-A0A6A4V6L5-F1
#
_cell.length_a   1.000
_cell.length_b   1.000
_cell.length_c   1.000
_cell.angle_alpha   90.00
_cell.angle_beta   90.00
_cell.angle_gamma   90.00
#
_symmetry.space_group_name_H-M   'P 1'
#
loop_
_entity.id
_entity.type
_entity.pdbx_description
1 polymer ?
#
loop_
_entity_poly.entity_id
_entity_poly.type
_entity_poly.pdbx_seq_one_letter_code
_entity_poly.pdbx_strand_id
1 'polypeptide(L)'
;MTKTKKRFKYKSLSIFLILMTLSAFLLVPIIDEIMTTISLKESLDEVNSKLDALISENEKLTVQRDKLLDTDYVISYARGVYMLSKDTEKVYYFQDETAK
;
A
#
# COMPACT_ATOMS: atom_id res chain seq x y z
N MET A 1 -58.23 -17.36 -48.46
CA MET A 1 -57.05 -18.22 -48.18
C MET A 1 -55.88 -17.32 -47.80
N THR A 2 -55.11 -17.63 -46.74
CA THR A 2 -53.77 -17.08 -46.31
C THR A 2 -53.68 -16.73 -44.82
N LYS A 3 -53.74 -17.75 -43.95
CA LYS A 3 -53.36 -17.64 -42.53
C LYS A 3 -52.01 -18.36 -42.30
N THR A 4 -50.90 -17.82 -42.83
CA THR A 4 -49.58 -18.47 -42.68
C THR A 4 -48.44 -17.54 -42.23
N LYS A 5 -48.66 -16.23 -42.06
CA LYS A 5 -47.58 -15.27 -41.72
C LYS A 5 -47.14 -15.23 -40.25
N LYS A 6 -47.88 -15.82 -39.29
CA LYS A 6 -47.54 -15.74 -37.86
C LYS A 6 -46.31 -16.57 -37.47
N ARG A 7 -46.07 -17.74 -38.08
CA ARG A 7 -44.98 -18.66 -37.70
C ARG A 7 -43.58 -18.13 -38.03
N PHE A 8 -43.46 -17.22 -38.99
CA PHE A 8 -42.17 -16.64 -39.40
C PHE A 8 -41.63 -15.62 -38.39
N LYS A 9 -42.52 -14.86 -37.72
CA LYS A 9 -42.13 -13.86 -36.71
C LYS A 9 -41.49 -14.51 -35.48
N TYR A 10 -42.00 -15.65 -35.00
CA TYR A 10 -41.43 -16.36 -33.86
C TYR A 10 -40.05 -16.99 -34.15
N LYS A 11 -39.80 -17.40 -35.41
CA LYS A 11 -38.47 -17.85 -35.84
C LYS A 11 -37.46 -16.70 -35.86
N SER A 12 -37.84 -15.55 -36.41
CA SER A 12 -37.00 -14.34 -36.40
C SER A 12 -36.71 -13.84 -34.98
N LEU A 13 -37.69 -13.89 -34.08
CA LEU A 13 -37.52 -13.51 -32.68
C LEU A 13 -36.56 -14.45 -31.93
N SER A 14 -36.63 -15.76 -32.21
CA SER A 14 -35.72 -16.74 -31.61
C SER A 14 -34.27 -16.54 -32.07
N ILE A 15 -34.06 -16.25 -33.35
CA ILE A 15 -32.73 -15.97 -33.89
C ILE A 15 -32.13 -14.69 -33.26
N PHE A 16 -32.96 -13.67 -33.04
CA PHE A 16 -32.52 -12.45 -32.36
C PHE A 16 -32.08 -12.71 -30.91
N LEU A 17 -32.84 -13.52 -30.16
CA LEU A 17 -32.48 -13.92 -28.79
C LEU A 17 -31.19 -14.74 -28.76
N ILE A 18 -30.99 -15.63 -29.72
CA ILE A 18 -29.74 -16.41 -29.84
C ILE A 18 -28.56 -15.48 -30.12
N LEU A 19 -28.69 -14.53 -31.06
CA LEU A 19 -27.62 -13.56 -31.35
C LEU A 19 -27.31 -12.66 -30.15
N MET A 20 -28.33 -12.24 -29.40
CA MET A 20 -28.16 -11.38 -28.24
C MET A 20 -27.46 -12.11 -27.07
N THR A 21 -27.80 -13.38 -26.85
CA THR A 21 -27.12 -14.22 -25.85
C THR A 21 -25.69 -14.57 -26.27
N LEU A 22 -25.45 -14.83 -27.56
CA LEU A 22 -24.10 -15.07 -28.10
C LEU A 22 -23.20 -13.82 -27.93
N SER A 23 -23.76 -12.64 -28.19
CA SER A 23 -23.07 -11.36 -27.98
C SER A 23 -22.72 -11.15 -26.51
N ALA A 24 -23.67 -11.40 -25.60
CA ALA A 24 -23.41 -11.30 -24.16
C ALA A 24 -22.36 -12.32 -23.68
N PHE A 25 -22.37 -13.55 -24.22
CA PHE A 25 -21.39 -14.59 -23.88
C PHE A 25 -19.97 -14.19 -24.26
N LEU A 26 -19.79 -13.51 -25.40
CA LEU A 26 -18.48 -13.00 -25.83
C LEU A 26 -17.94 -11.88 -24.94
N LEU A 27 -18.78 -11.19 -24.17
CA LEU A 27 -18.36 -10.11 -23.26
C LEU A 27 -17.90 -10.60 -21.89
N VAL A 28 -18.27 -11.82 -21.47
CA VAL A 28 -17.85 -12.43 -20.20
C VAL A 28 -16.33 -12.41 -19.99
N PRO A 29 -15.48 -12.87 -20.94
CA PRO A 29 -14.03 -12.88 -20.73
C PRO A 29 -13.42 -11.48 -20.54
N ILE A 30 -14.02 -10.45 -21.14
CA ILE A 30 -13.55 -9.07 -21.00
C ILE A 30 -13.77 -8.56 -19.56
N ILE A 31 -14.86 -8.98 -18.93
CA ILE A 31 -15.16 -8.61 -17.54
C ILE A 31 -14.13 -9.24 -16.59
N ASP A 32 -13.75 -10.50 -16.82
CA ASP A 32 -12.72 -11.18 -16.04
C ASP A 32 -11.34 -10.52 -16.22
N GLU A 33 -11.02 -10.08 -17.44
CA GLU A 33 -9.77 -9.36 -17.75
C GLU A 33 -9.71 -7.98 -17.08
N ILE A 34 -10.84 -7.27 -16.98
CA ILE A 34 -10.94 -6.00 -16.25
C ILE A 34 -10.77 -6.22 -14.75
N MET A 35 -11.44 -7.23 -14.18
CA MET A 35 -11.33 -7.56 -12.75
C MET A 35 -9.90 -7.95 -12.37
N THR A 36 -9.26 -8.79 -13.18
CA THR A 36 -7.86 -9.19 -12.97
C THR A 36 -6.91 -8.00 -13.12
N THR A 37 -7.13 -7.11 -14.09
CA THR A 37 -6.33 -5.87 -14.25
C THR A 37 -6.46 -4.94 -13.04
N ILE A 38 -7.66 -4.81 -12.47
CA ILE A 38 -7.88 -4.01 -11.24
C ILE A 38 -7.13 -4.66 -10.06
N SER A 39 -7.27 -5.97 -9.87
CA SER A 39 -6.57 -6.69 -8.78
C SER A 39 -5.04 -6.64 -8.90
N LEU A 40 -4.53 -6.64 -10.14
CA LEU A 40 -3.10 -6.53 -10.41
C LEU A 40 -2.59 -5.11 -10.15
N LYS A 41 -3.41 -4.09 -10.41
CA LYS A 41 -3.14 -2.69 -10.04
C LYS A 41 -3.12 -2.50 -8.52
N GLU A 42 -4.10 -3.05 -7.81
CA GLU A 42 -4.13 -2.98 -6.33
C GLU A 42 -2.89 -3.65 -5.73
N SER A 43 -2.50 -4.81 -6.26
CA SER A 43 -1.28 -5.51 -5.83
C SER A 43 -0.01 -4.69 -6.13
N LEU A 44 0.04 -3.99 -7.25
CA LEU A 44 1.14 -3.10 -7.60
C LEU A 44 1.23 -1.90 -6.66
N ASP A 45 0.11 -1.25 -6.34
CA ASP A 45 0.08 -0.11 -5.43
C ASP A 45 0.45 -0.52 -4.00
N GLU A 46 0.00 -1.69 -3.54
CA GLU A 46 0.38 -2.24 -2.23
C GLU A 46 1.88 -2.57 -2.17
N VAL A 47 2.43 -3.20 -3.22
CA VAL A 47 3.86 -3.53 -3.29
C VAL A 47 4.72 -2.28 -3.36
N ASN A 48 4.33 -1.27 -4.14
CA ASN A 48 5.03 0.01 -4.21
C ASN A 48 5.00 0.73 -2.86
N SER A 49 3.85 0.76 -2.18
CA SER A 49 3.74 1.35 -0.84
C SER A 49 4.63 0.64 0.18
N LYS A 50 4.69 -0.70 0.15
CA LYS A 50 5.61 -1.48 1.00
C LYS A 50 7.07 -1.22 0.66
N LEU A 51 7.40 -1.06 -0.63
CA LEU A 51 8.75 -0.76 -1.07
C LEU A 51 9.21 0.61 -0.59
N ASP A 52 8.37 1.64 -0.72
CA ASP A 52 8.66 2.98 -0.20
C ASP A 52 8.83 3.00 1.32
N ALA A 53 7.98 2.24 2.04
CA ALA A 53 8.11 2.08 3.48
C ALA A 53 9.45 1.42 3.87
N LEU A 54 9.86 0.37 3.16
CA LEU A 54 11.14 -0.33 3.40
C LEU A 54 12.36 0.51 3.04
N ILE A 55 12.28 1.36 2.01
CA ILE A 55 13.35 2.31 1.67
C ILE A 55 13.48 3.36 2.77
N SER A 56 12.36 3.94 3.21
CA SER A 56 12.37 4.93 4.29
C SER A 56 12.90 4.36 5.60
N GLU A 57 12.54 3.11 5.91
CA GLU A 57 13.04 2.41 7.09
C GLU A 57 14.54 2.12 6.98
N ASN A 58 15.02 1.64 5.83
CA ASN A 58 16.45 1.44 5.61
C ASN A 58 17.26 2.74 5.71
N GLU A 59 16.75 3.85 5.18
CA GLU A 59 17.40 5.14 5.28
C GLU A 59 17.51 5.59 6.75
N LYS A 60 16.41 5.47 7.51
CA LYS A 60 16.41 5.77 8.96
C LYS A 60 17.36 4.89 9.75
N LEU A 61 17.38 3.58 9.46
CA LEU A 61 18.27 2.64 10.12
C LEU A 61 19.73 2.89 9.75
N THR A 62 20.01 3.27 8.51
CA THR A 62 21.36 3.64 8.05
C THR A 62 21.86 4.89 8.77
N VAL A 63 21.03 5.94 8.83
CA VAL A 63 21.36 7.18 9.56
C VAL A 63 21.57 6.91 11.05
N GLN A 64 20.72 6.07 11.67
CA GLN A 64 20.92 5.67 13.07
C GLN A 64 22.20 4.86 13.26
N ARG A 65 22.48 3.92 12.37
CA ARG A 65 23.72 3.13 12.40
C ARG A 65 24.94 4.03 12.26
N ASP A 66 24.93 4.99 11.36
CA ASP A 66 26.04 5.94 11.19
C ASP A 66 26.23 6.81 12.42
N LYS A 67 25.15 7.28 13.04
CA LYS A 67 25.21 8.01 14.33
C LYS A 67 25.76 7.14 15.46
N LEU A 68 25.38 5.86 15.53
CA LEU A 68 25.86 4.93 16.56
C LEU A 68 27.31 4.49 16.34
N LEU A 69 27.83 4.58 15.11
CA LEU A 69 29.26 4.35 14.81
C LEU A 69 30.13 5.55 15.19
N ASP A 70 29.56 6.75 15.29
CA ASP A 70 30.27 7.94 15.74
C ASP A 70 30.50 7.89 17.26
N THR A 71 31.77 7.78 17.64
CA THR A 71 32.19 7.67 19.05
C THR A 71 31.88 8.94 19.84
N ASP A 72 31.94 10.12 19.21
CA ASP A 72 31.63 11.40 19.87
C ASP A 72 30.12 11.55 20.09
N TYR A 73 29.31 11.07 19.14
CA TYR A 73 27.86 11.01 19.29
C TYR A 73 27.46 10.07 20.44
N VAL A 74 28.06 8.88 20.54
CA VAL A 74 27.77 7.92 21.62
C VAL A 74 28.16 8.49 22.99
N ILE A 75 29.32 9.13 23.10
CA ILE A 75 29.79 9.73 24.35
C ILE A 75 28.89 10.90 24.77
N SER A 76 28.49 11.77 23.84
CA SER A 76 27.60 12.89 24.13
C SER A 76 26.17 12.45 24.47
N TYR A 77 25.64 11.43 23.78
CA TYR A 77 24.35 10.81 24.12
C TYR A 77 24.39 10.16 25.52
N ALA A 78 25.45 9.43 25.84
CA ALA A 78 25.64 8.83 27.16
C ALA A 78 25.76 9.89 28.26
N ARG A 79 26.48 10.98 28.00
CA ARG A 79 26.60 12.15 28.90
C ARG A 79 25.26 12.86 29.10
N GLY A 80 24.46 13.04 28.05
CA GLY A 80 23.18 13.75 28.14
C GLY A 80 22.07 12.92 28.78
N VAL A 81 21.94 11.65 28.39
CA VAL A 81 20.84 10.77 28.83
C VAL A 81 21.12 10.11 30.17
N TYR A 82 22.35 9.64 30.38
CA TYR A 82 22.73 8.92 31.61
C TYR A 82 23.53 9.79 32.57
N MET A 83 23.71 11.09 32.27
CA MET A 83 24.46 12.05 33.09
C MET A 83 25.86 11.56 33.47
N LEU A 84 26.46 10.74 32.60
CA LEU A 84 27.79 10.17 32.80
C LEU A 84 28.86 11.25 32.54
N SER A 85 29.41 11.85 33.59
CA SER A 85 30.51 12.81 33.48
C SER A 85 31.87 12.10 33.57
N LYS A 86 32.93 12.70 33.00
CA LYS A 86 34.31 12.22 33.26
C LYS A 86 34.68 12.54 34.72
N ASP A 87 35.66 11.82 35.29
CA ASP A 87 36.12 12.01 36.69
C ASP A 87 36.48 13.46 37.05
N THR A 88 36.74 14.32 36.07
CA THR A 88 37.09 15.75 36.26
C THR A 88 35.91 16.73 36.08
N GLU A 89 34.69 16.27 35.79
CA GLU A 89 33.51 17.10 35.49
C GLU A 89 32.46 17.02 36.62
N LYS A 90 31.95 18.16 37.12
CA LYS A 90 30.91 18.23 38.16
C LYS A 90 29.52 18.47 37.54
N VAL A 91 28.57 17.58 37.79
CA VAL A 91 27.16 17.71 37.37
C VAL A 91 26.36 18.44 38.46
N TYR A 92 25.69 19.54 38.11
CA TYR A 92 24.82 20.29 39.02
C TYR A 92 23.35 19.99 38.71
N TYR A 93 22.60 19.52 39.71
CA TYR A 93 21.15 19.34 39.62
C TYR A 93 20.47 20.57 40.20
N PHE A 94 19.70 21.28 39.38
CA PHE A 94 18.79 22.32 39.87
C PHE A 94 17.44 21.66 40.13
N GLN A 95 17.01 21.61 41.39
CA GLN A 95 15.62 21.28 41.71
C GLN A 95 14.78 22.51 41.39
N ASP A 96 13.85 22.37 40.44
CA ASP A 96 12.89 23.43 40.14
C ASP A 96 11.94 23.56 41.34
N GLU A 97 11.96 24.70 42.03
CA GLU A 97 11.11 25.00 43.20
C GLU A 97 9.64 25.24 42.82
N THR A 98 9.12 24.51 41.84
CA THR A 98 7.71 24.58 41.40
C THR A 98 6.94 23.27 41.59
N ALA A 99 7.48 22.35 42.41
CA ALA A 99 6.70 21.25 42.98
C ALA A 99 6.26 21.60 44.43
N LYS A 100 5.25 22.46 44.55
CA LYS A 100 4.49 22.61 45.80
C LYS A 100 3.03 22.93 45.53
#